data_AF-A0A257GHU7-F1
#
_entry.id   AF-A0A257GHU7-F1
#
_cell.length_a   1.000
_cell.length_b   1.000
_cell.length_c   1.000
_cell.angle_alpha   90.00
_cell.angle_beta   90.00
_cell.angle_gamma   90.00
#
_symmetry.space_group_name_H-M   'P 1'
#
loop_
_entity.id
_entity.type
_entity.pdbx_description
1 polymer ?
#
loop_
_entity_poly.entity_id
_entity_poly.type
_entity_poly.pdbx_seq_one_letter_code
_entity_poly.pdbx_strand_id
1 'polypeptide(L)'
;MADSAGATIMINGREARFDGDPRRTLLDFLRFDLGLTGTKKGCDHGQCGACTVIVNGRRINACLSLAVMHDGDEVTTIEGLGSAENLWRAWHLRCCGCDRKRDLQRPRRARGTAHVDGSRLIGPVLTVANDHIHLFAKQDDEG
;
A
#
# COMPACT_ATOMS: atom_id res chain seq x y z
N MET A 1 19.74 -36.98 -14.22
CA MET A 1 18.84 -36.38 -15.22
C MET A 1 18.11 -35.27 -14.50
N ALA A 2 18.44 -34.01 -14.79
CA ALA A 2 17.72 -32.88 -14.23
C ALA A 2 16.38 -32.77 -14.97
N ASP A 3 15.29 -32.77 -14.22
CA ASP A 3 13.96 -32.46 -14.75
C ASP A 3 13.91 -30.94 -14.94
N SER A 4 13.86 -30.47 -16.19
CA SER A 4 13.82 -29.05 -16.52
C SER A 4 12.39 -28.63 -16.76
N ALA A 5 11.97 -27.53 -16.14
CA ALA A 5 10.64 -26.95 -16.33
C ALA A 5 10.75 -25.56 -16.96
N GLY A 6 9.84 -25.28 -17.89
CA GLY A 6 9.72 -24.00 -18.57
C GLY A 6 8.55 -23.18 -18.04
N ALA A 7 8.71 -21.86 -17.95
CA ALA A 7 7.63 -20.90 -17.68
C ALA A 7 7.92 -19.56 -18.36
N THR A 8 6.87 -18.82 -18.72
CA THR A 8 6.96 -17.48 -19.29
C THR A 8 6.36 -16.49 -18.31
N ILE A 9 7.19 -15.60 -17.75
CA ILE A 9 6.80 -14.69 -16.68
C ILE A 9 6.94 -13.24 -17.16
N MET A 10 5.96 -12.39 -16.89
CA MET A 10 6.04 -10.96 -17.23
C MET A 10 6.72 -10.20 -16.10
N ILE A 11 7.98 -9.79 -16.29
CA ILE A 11 8.79 -9.09 -15.28
C ILE A 11 8.90 -7.61 -15.65
N ASN A 12 8.34 -6.71 -14.81
CA ASN A 12 8.36 -5.26 -15.05
C ASN A 12 7.89 -4.85 -16.46
N GLY A 13 6.86 -5.53 -16.97
CA GLY A 13 6.32 -5.32 -18.32
C GLY A 13 7.12 -5.97 -19.46
N ARG A 14 8.16 -6.76 -19.17
CA ARG A 14 8.96 -7.50 -20.17
C ARG A 14 8.78 -9.01 -19.98
N GLU A 15 8.57 -9.73 -21.08
CA GLU A 15 8.52 -11.19 -21.07
C GLU A 15 9.90 -11.77 -20.71
N ALA A 16 9.95 -12.64 -19.71
CA ALA A 16 11.13 -13.37 -19.28
C ALA A 16 10.82 -14.87 -19.27
N ARG A 17 11.60 -15.63 -20.03
CA ARG A 17 11.47 -17.09 -20.06
C ARG A 17 12.35 -17.71 -18.98
N PHE A 18 11.74 -18.54 -18.17
CA PHE A 18 12.39 -19.42 -17.23
C PHE A 18 12.53 -20.80 -17.90
N ASP A 19 13.74 -21.34 -17.91
CA ASP A 19 14.04 -22.71 -18.32
C ASP A 19 15.12 -23.24 -17.37
N GLY A 20 14.73 -24.13 -16.45
CA GLY A 20 15.64 -24.61 -15.42
C GLY A 20 15.00 -25.54 -14.41
N ASP A 21 15.66 -25.71 -13.26
CA ASP A 21 15.19 -26.60 -12.19
C ASP A 21 13.83 -26.11 -11.63
N PRO A 22 12.77 -26.93 -11.63
CA PRO A 22 11.45 -26.56 -11.09
C PRO A 22 11.48 -26.17 -9.60
N ARG A 23 12.51 -26.57 -8.85
CA ARG A 23 12.72 -26.19 -7.45
C ARG A 23 13.34 -24.81 -7.27
N ARG A 24 13.70 -24.13 -8.36
CA ARG A 24 14.32 -22.82 -8.28
C ARG A 24 13.31 -21.77 -7.85
N THR A 25 13.71 -20.99 -6.84
CA THR A 25 12.85 -19.93 -6.30
C THR A 25 12.73 -18.78 -7.30
N LEU A 26 11.62 -18.05 -7.21
CA LEU A 26 11.42 -16.81 -7.97
C LEU A 26 12.52 -15.79 -7.64
N LEU A 27 12.97 -15.72 -6.38
CA LEU A 27 14.08 -14.85 -5.99
C LEU A 27 15.37 -15.18 -6.74
N ASP A 28 15.71 -16.46 -6.81
CA ASP A 28 16.95 -16.89 -7.47
C ASP A 28 16.85 -16.66 -8.98
N PHE A 29 15.68 -16.88 -9.60
CA PHE A 29 15.45 -16.55 -11.02
C PHE A 29 15.68 -15.06 -11.31
N LEU A 30 15.04 -14.18 -10.53
CA LEU A 30 15.16 -12.73 -10.70
C LEU A 30 16.62 -12.26 -10.57
N ARG A 31 17.36 -12.80 -9.59
CA ARG A 31 18.70 -12.32 -9.28
C ARG A 31 19.78 -12.88 -10.18
N PHE A 32 19.71 -14.17 -10.50
CA PHE A 32 20.80 -14.87 -11.18
C PHE A 32 20.59 -14.95 -12.69
N ASP A 33 19.35 -15.08 -13.17
CA ASP A 33 19.06 -15.17 -14.60
C ASP A 33 18.80 -13.80 -15.19
N LEU A 34 18.05 -12.95 -14.48
CA LEU A 34 17.68 -11.62 -14.97
C LEU A 34 18.57 -10.50 -14.42
N GLY A 35 19.46 -10.79 -13.47
CA GLY A 35 20.38 -9.79 -12.89
C GLY A 35 19.68 -8.70 -12.07
N LEU A 36 18.42 -8.88 -11.69
CA LEU A 36 17.64 -7.93 -10.90
C LEU A 36 18.01 -8.05 -9.42
N THR A 37 19.03 -7.29 -9.02
CA THR A 37 19.64 -7.41 -7.69
C THR A 37 18.99 -6.57 -6.61
N GLY A 38 18.00 -5.75 -6.94
CA GLY A 38 17.27 -4.89 -6.02
C GLY A 38 16.49 -5.69 -4.97
N THR A 39 15.83 -6.77 -5.39
CA THR A 39 15.21 -7.76 -4.49
C THR A 39 16.30 -8.54 -3.75
N LYS A 40 16.33 -8.51 -2.41
CA LYS A 40 17.46 -9.02 -1.62
C LYS A 40 17.19 -10.41 -1.02
N LYS A 41 18.23 -11.24 -1.00
CA LYS A 41 18.28 -12.46 -0.18
C LYS A 41 18.72 -12.07 1.22
N GLY A 42 17.81 -12.20 2.19
CA GLY A 42 18.06 -11.84 3.59
C GLY A 42 18.05 -13.08 4.48
N CYS A 43 16.85 -13.53 4.86
CA CYS A 43 16.66 -14.69 5.72
C CYS A 43 16.43 -16.00 4.96
N ASP A 44 15.85 -15.94 3.76
CA ASP A 44 15.46 -17.11 2.93
C ASP A 44 14.37 -18.01 3.51
N HIS A 45 13.69 -17.57 4.57
CA HIS A 45 12.57 -18.30 5.21
C HIS A 45 11.38 -17.35 5.50
N GLY A 46 11.26 -16.27 4.73
CA GLY A 46 10.10 -15.37 4.71
C GLY A 46 9.92 -14.40 5.87
N GLN A 47 10.83 -14.36 6.85
CA GLN A 47 10.69 -13.51 8.05
C GLN A 47 11.09 -12.05 7.82
N CYS A 48 12.15 -11.79 7.04
CA CYS A 48 12.69 -10.44 6.91
C CYS A 48 11.99 -9.56 5.86
N GLY A 49 11.21 -10.13 4.94
CA GLY A 49 10.56 -9.39 3.86
C GLY A 49 11.49 -8.74 2.82
N ALA A 50 12.81 -8.93 2.89
CA ALA A 50 13.77 -8.30 1.98
C ALA A 50 13.65 -8.79 0.52
N CYS A 51 13.01 -9.95 0.31
CA CYS A 51 12.74 -10.55 -0.99
C CYS A 51 11.34 -10.25 -1.53
N THR A 52 10.65 -9.23 -0.99
CA THR A 52 9.27 -8.93 -1.38
C THR A 52 9.21 -8.45 -2.82
N VAL A 53 8.32 -9.07 -3.60
CA VAL A 53 7.93 -8.64 -4.95
C VAL A 53 6.41 -8.54 -5.03
N ILE A 54 5.90 -7.88 -6.06
CA ILE A 54 4.47 -7.82 -6.35
C ILE A 54 4.19 -8.80 -7.47
N VAL A 55 3.25 -9.73 -7.28
CA VAL A 55 2.76 -10.64 -8.32
C VAL A 55 1.27 -10.39 -8.48
N ASN A 56 0.82 -10.03 -9.69
CA ASN A 56 -0.57 -9.71 -10.02
C ASN A 56 -1.20 -8.73 -9.00
N GLY A 57 -0.44 -7.69 -8.61
CA GLY A 57 -0.87 -6.69 -7.62
C GLY A 57 -0.81 -7.12 -6.15
N ARG A 58 -0.38 -8.36 -5.84
CA ARG A 58 -0.26 -8.88 -4.47
C ARG A 58 1.20 -9.03 -4.07
N ARG A 59 1.56 -8.62 -2.85
CA ARG A 59 2.94 -8.78 -2.36
C ARG A 59 3.16 -10.17 -1.82
N ILE A 60 4.25 -10.80 -2.25
CA ILE A 60 4.68 -12.12 -1.80
C ILE A 60 6.18 -12.11 -1.51
N ASN A 61 6.63 -13.06 -0.69
CA ASN A 61 8.05 -13.31 -0.47
C ASN A 61 8.58 -14.19 -1.61
N ALA A 62 9.43 -13.62 -2.48
CA ALA A 62 9.96 -14.36 -3.64
C ALA A 62 10.83 -15.57 -3.24
N CYS A 63 11.41 -15.58 -2.04
CA CYS A 63 12.21 -16.71 -1.54
C CYS A 63 11.36 -17.95 -1.19
N LEU A 64 10.05 -17.80 -1.02
CA LEU A 64 9.14 -18.89 -0.68
C LEU A 64 8.28 -19.35 -1.88
N SER A 65 8.46 -18.73 -3.05
CA SER A 65 7.71 -19.07 -4.26
C SER A 65 8.65 -19.63 -5.32
N LEU A 66 8.17 -20.60 -6.10
CA LEU A 66 8.92 -21.22 -7.19
C LEU A 66 8.69 -20.47 -8.49
N ALA A 67 9.72 -20.34 -9.32
CA ALA A 67 9.62 -19.62 -10.59
C ALA A 67 8.59 -20.27 -11.54
N VAL A 68 8.57 -21.61 -11.58
CA VAL A 68 7.65 -22.38 -12.44
C VAL A 68 6.16 -22.16 -12.10
N MET A 69 5.84 -21.74 -10.87
CA MET A 69 4.45 -21.51 -10.47
C MET A 69 3.87 -20.19 -11.01
N HIS A 70 4.71 -19.34 -11.58
CA HIS A 70 4.35 -18.00 -12.05
C HIS A 70 4.28 -17.92 -13.58
N ASP A 71 4.01 -19.04 -14.24
CA ASP A 71 3.75 -19.04 -15.68
C ASP A 71 2.52 -18.18 -16.02
N GLY A 72 2.73 -17.17 -16.88
CA GLY A 72 1.74 -16.17 -17.26
C GLY A 72 1.49 -15.04 -16.25
N ASP A 73 2.14 -15.07 -15.07
CA ASP A 73 1.95 -14.04 -14.06
C ASP A 73 2.74 -12.75 -14.35
N GLU A 74 2.22 -11.62 -13.87
CA GLU A 74 2.91 -10.34 -13.88
C GLU A 74 3.62 -10.09 -12.54
N VAL A 75 4.94 -10.02 -12.58
CA VAL A 75 5.82 -9.73 -11.44
C VAL A 75 6.43 -8.34 -11.58
N THR A 76 6.20 -7.49 -10.60
CA THR A 76 6.86 -6.20 -10.46
C THR A 76 7.90 -6.26 -9.33
N THR A 77 9.15 -5.98 -9.68
CA THR A 77 10.26 -5.86 -8.73
C THR A 77 10.53 -4.39 -8.39
N ILE A 78 11.44 -4.15 -7.45
CA ILE A 78 11.80 -2.79 -7.04
C ILE A 78 12.33 -1.94 -8.21
N GLU A 79 13.01 -2.56 -9.16
CA GLU A 79 13.51 -1.92 -10.38
C GLU A 79 12.38 -1.41 -11.30
N GLY A 80 11.22 -2.09 -11.31
CA GLY A 80 10.05 -1.68 -12.09
C GLY A 80 9.15 -0.68 -11.38
N LEU A 81 9.27 -0.51 -10.06
CA LEU A 81 8.45 0.45 -9.30
C LEU A 81 8.86 1.91 -9.57
N GLY A 82 10.10 2.18 -9.95
CA GLY A 82 10.55 3.53 -10.30
C GLY A 82 10.54 4.50 -9.11
N SER A 83 9.93 5.68 -9.30
CA SER A 83 10.11 6.87 -8.46
C SER A 83 9.73 6.67 -6.99
N ALA A 84 10.28 7.52 -6.11
CA ALA A 84 9.96 7.54 -4.67
C ALA A 84 8.46 7.64 -4.39
N GLU A 85 7.67 8.18 -5.33
CA GLU A 85 6.22 8.25 -5.19
C GLU A 85 5.54 6.88 -5.27
N ASN A 86 5.98 6.04 -6.20
CA ASN A 86 5.49 4.68 -6.35
C ASN A 86 6.01 3.78 -5.22
N LEU A 87 7.22 4.05 -4.72
CA LEU A 87 7.76 3.39 -3.54
C LEU A 87 6.90 3.69 -2.30
N TRP A 88 6.59 4.96 -2.00
CA TRP A 88 5.76 5.24 -0.84
C TRP A 88 4.37 4.62 -0.98
N ARG A 89 3.75 4.59 -2.17
CA ARG A 89 2.46 3.92 -2.37
C ARG A 89 2.54 2.41 -2.16
N ALA A 90 3.55 1.74 -2.73
CA ALA A 90 3.77 0.30 -2.56
C ALA A 90 4.09 -0.10 -1.10
N TRP A 91 4.78 0.78 -0.36
CA TRP A 91 5.11 0.60 1.05
C TRP A 91 3.95 0.97 2.00
N HIS A 92 3.26 2.10 1.79
CA HIS A 92 2.11 2.53 2.61
C HIS A 92 0.86 1.67 2.41
N LEU A 93 0.67 1.07 1.25
CA LEU A 93 -0.51 0.23 1.03
C LEU A 93 -0.55 -0.99 1.95
N ARG A 94 0.58 -1.43 2.50
CA ARG A 94 0.57 -2.62 3.39
C ARG A 94 1.86 -2.85 4.18
N CYS A 95 2.28 -1.98 5.09
CA CYS A 95 3.11 -2.49 6.20
C CYS A 95 2.26 -3.51 6.99
N CYS A 96 2.81 -4.69 7.26
CA CYS A 96 2.29 -5.79 8.10
C CYS A 96 0.84 -5.70 8.62
N GLY A 97 -0.04 -6.60 8.16
CA GLY A 97 -1.05 -7.20 9.04
C GLY A 97 -2.19 -6.33 9.60
N CYS A 98 -2.74 -5.35 8.86
CA CYS A 98 -4.00 -4.72 9.27
C CYS A 98 -4.94 -4.47 8.09
N ASP A 99 -5.65 -5.52 7.68
CA ASP A 99 -6.67 -5.47 6.62
C ASP A 99 -8.01 -4.89 7.11
N ARG A 100 -7.97 -3.75 7.81
CA ARG A 100 -9.17 -3.10 8.38
C ARG A 100 -9.25 -1.59 8.16
N LYS A 101 -8.69 -1.07 7.07
CA LYS A 101 -8.75 0.37 6.72
C LYS A 101 -9.26 0.63 5.29
N ARG A 102 -10.24 -0.14 4.84
CA ARG A 102 -11.17 0.30 3.78
C ARG A 102 -12.48 0.76 4.42
N ASP A 103 -12.39 1.74 5.32
CA ASP A 103 -13.57 2.41 5.91
C ASP A 103 -13.25 3.87 6.29
N LEU A 104 -12.50 4.58 5.44
CA LEU A 104 -12.25 6.03 5.59
C LEU A 104 -12.85 6.88 4.45
N GLN A 105 -13.75 6.30 3.66
CA GLN A 105 -14.57 7.03 2.68
C GLN A 105 -16.09 6.91 2.93
N ARG A 106 -16.51 6.47 4.13
CA ARG A 106 -17.90 6.63 4.56
C ARG A 106 -18.02 7.84 5.50
N PRO A 107 -18.72 8.91 5.12
CA PRO A 107 -19.10 9.93 6.09
C PRO A 107 -19.94 9.25 7.16
N ARG A 108 -19.53 9.40 8.43
CA ARG A 108 -20.36 8.98 9.57
C ARG A 108 -21.66 9.76 9.48
N ARG A 109 -22.75 9.10 9.06
CA ARG A 109 -24.10 9.60 9.33
C ARG A 109 -24.16 9.86 10.83
N ALA A 110 -24.39 11.11 11.22
CA ALA A 110 -24.71 11.48 12.58
C ALA A 110 -25.91 10.63 13.02
N ARG A 111 -25.67 9.68 13.93
CA ARG A 111 -26.76 9.04 14.65
C ARG A 111 -27.24 10.06 15.66
N GLY A 112 -28.35 10.72 15.33
CA GLY A 112 -29.11 11.51 16.29
C GLY A 112 -29.46 10.64 17.49
N THR A 113 -29.15 11.13 18.68
CA THR A 113 -29.71 10.61 19.92
C THR A 113 -30.93 11.44 20.24
N ALA A 114 -32.09 10.79 20.15
CA ALA A 114 -33.34 11.33 20.63
C ALA A 114 -33.32 11.43 22.16
N HIS A 115 -33.86 12.55 22.66
CA HIS A 115 -34.66 12.71 23.87
C HIS A 115 -34.12 12.17 25.22
N VAL A 116 -33.90 13.10 26.15
CA VAL A 116 -34.33 12.98 27.56
C VAL A 116 -34.94 14.29 28.02
N ASP A 117 -35.98 14.14 28.83
CA ASP A 117 -37.08 15.06 29.14
C ASP A 117 -36.74 16.11 30.22
N GLY A 118 -37.58 17.14 30.31
CA GLY A 118 -37.33 18.38 31.02
C GLY A 118 -37.26 18.31 32.55
N SER A 119 -36.44 19.20 33.11
CA SER A 119 -36.73 19.87 34.39
C SER A 119 -35.88 21.14 34.53
N ARG A 120 -36.59 22.27 34.64
CA ARG A 120 -36.20 23.59 35.18
C ARG A 120 -34.83 23.65 35.87
N LEU A 121 -34.00 24.63 35.51
CA LEU A 121 -33.52 25.66 36.43
C LEU A 121 -33.21 26.97 35.68
N ILE A 122 -33.41 28.07 36.40
CA ILE A 122 -33.62 29.46 35.98
C ILE A 122 -32.40 30.25 36.47
N GLY A 123 -31.83 31.18 35.69
CA GLY A 123 -30.81 32.13 36.19
C GLY A 123 -30.20 33.04 35.11
N PRO A 124 -30.09 34.37 35.32
CA PRO A 124 -29.66 35.33 34.29
C PRO A 124 -28.16 35.70 34.35
N VAL A 125 -27.65 36.06 33.16
CA VAL A 125 -26.55 36.99 32.83
C VAL A 125 -25.23 36.90 33.62
N LEU A 126 -24.16 36.55 32.91
CA LEU A 126 -22.87 37.22 33.11
C LEU A 126 -22.26 37.59 31.75
N THR A 127 -22.41 38.86 31.40
CA THR A 127 -21.64 39.56 30.39
C THR A 127 -20.17 39.57 30.83
N VAL A 128 -19.27 39.04 30.02
CA VAL A 128 -17.85 39.43 30.07
C VAL A 128 -17.57 40.25 28.82
N ALA A 129 -17.03 41.42 29.11
CA ALA A 129 -16.85 42.55 28.25
C ALA A 129 -15.84 42.31 27.11
N ASN A 130 -16.06 43.09 26.05
CA ASN A 130 -15.09 43.61 25.09
C ASN A 130 -13.64 43.14 25.25
N ASP A 131 -13.10 42.54 24.18
CA ASP A 131 -11.90 43.08 23.52
C ASP A 131 -11.80 42.54 22.08
N HIS A 132 -12.31 43.35 21.15
CA HIS A 132 -11.86 43.56 19.78
C HIS A 132 -11.19 42.38 19.02
N ILE A 133 -11.95 41.77 18.11
CA ILE A 133 -11.41 41.34 16.81
C ILE A 133 -12.29 41.93 15.72
N HIS A 134 -11.79 43.01 15.11
CA HIS A 134 -12.34 43.59 13.89
C HIS A 134 -12.14 42.60 12.74
N LEU A 135 -13.23 42.04 12.22
CA LEU A 135 -13.27 41.48 10.86
C LEU A 135 -13.67 42.62 9.92
N PHE A 136 -12.67 43.26 9.30
CA PHE A 136 -12.92 44.14 8.16
C PHE A 136 -13.37 43.29 6.97
N ALA A 137 -14.66 43.39 6.64
CA ALA A 137 -15.20 42.92 5.37
C ALA A 137 -14.68 43.85 4.26
N LYS A 138 -14.01 43.26 3.26
CA LYS A 138 -13.89 43.89 1.94
C LYS A 138 -15.29 43.89 1.31
N GLN A 139 -15.76 45.07 0.93
CA GLN A 139 -16.77 45.21 -0.11
C GLN A 139 -16.29 46.24 -1.10
N ASP A 140 -16.49 45.87 -2.36
CA ASP A 140 -15.94 46.46 -3.56
C ASP A 140 -16.71 47.72 -3.99
N ASP A 141 -16.05 48.45 -4.90
CA ASP A 141 -16.63 49.06 -6.10
C ASP A 141 -17.19 50.50 -6.11
N GLU A 142 -16.64 51.22 -7.11
CA GLU A 142 -17.18 52.27 -7.97
C GLU A 142 -17.22 53.74 -7.48
N GLY A 143 -16.49 54.61 -8.21
CA GLY A 143 -16.66 56.07 -8.20
C GLY A 143 -15.39 56.86 -8.45
#